data_AF-A0A0C2XPL7-F1
#
_entry.id   AF-A0A0C2XPL7-F1
#
_cell.length_a   1.000
_cell.length_b   1.000
_cell.length_c   1.000
_cell.angle_alpha   90.00
_cell.angle_beta   90.00
_cell.angle_gamma   90.00
#
_symmetry.space_group_name_H-M   'P 1'
#
loop_
_entity.id
_entity.type
_entity.pdbx_description
1 polymer ?
#
loop_
_entity_poly.entity_id
_entity_poly.type
_entity_poly.pdbx_seq_one_letter_code
_entity_poly.pdbx_strand_id
1 'polypeptide(L)'
;MTKLTLDGTQYLLSLASKAVHSLHSHYDQQRQTAVTAGDEDWEAEIVENLYDVELTLKELDPVYWKELVDKRLESTGGLTSWTATELARRAKLQTRINALLAIGRIPKAFWVVPEAVKLWRKRGAGGEDTEADAELDLLIFLSENRKRAELFCPVTV
;
A
#
# COMPACT_ATOMS: atom_id res chain seq x y z
N MET A 1 -8.96 -13.03 21.89
CA MET A 1 -7.90 -12.79 20.89
C MET A 1 -8.00 -13.86 19.83
N THR A 2 -8.65 -13.56 18.71
CA THR A 2 -8.77 -14.45 17.56
C THR A 2 -7.39 -14.56 16.91
N LYS A 3 -6.81 -15.76 16.88
CA LYS A 3 -5.55 -15.98 16.14
C LYS A 3 -5.86 -15.85 14.66
N LEU A 4 -5.25 -14.86 13.99
CA LEU A 4 -5.26 -14.78 12.52
C LEU A 4 -4.65 -16.07 11.97
N THR A 5 -5.39 -16.77 11.12
CA THR A 5 -4.86 -17.89 10.35
C THR A 5 -3.97 -17.36 9.23
N LEU A 6 -3.10 -18.21 8.68
CA LEU A 6 -2.27 -17.84 7.52
C LEU A 6 -3.15 -17.36 6.35
N ASP A 7 -4.29 -18.02 6.14
CA ASP A 7 -5.27 -17.68 5.12
C ASP A 7 -5.89 -16.29 5.36
N GLY A 8 -6.27 -15.97 6.60
CA GLY A 8 -6.82 -14.66 6.96
C GLY A 8 -5.79 -13.52 6.81
N THR A 9 -4.52 -13.79 7.09
CA THR A 9 -3.45 -12.80 6.94
C THR A 9 -3.09 -12.56 5.47
N GLN A 10 -3.14 -13.60 4.65
CA GLN A 10 -2.99 -13.48 3.20
C GLN A 10 -4.16 -12.73 2.56
N TYR A 11 -5.39 -12.97 3.02
CA TYR A 11 -6.55 -12.18 2.61
C TYR A 11 -6.38 -10.70 2.96
N LEU A 12 -6.01 -10.40 4.21
CA LEU A 12 -5.77 -9.03 4.67
C LEU A 12 -4.66 -8.33 3.88
N LEU A 13 -3.57 -9.03 3.55
CA LEU A 13 -2.50 -8.52 2.70
C LEU A 13 -3.02 -8.19 1.29
N SER A 14 -3.79 -9.10 0.70
CA SER A 14 -4.40 -8.89 -0.62
C SER A 14 -5.33 -7.69 -0.64
N LEU A 15 -6.16 -7.53 0.40
CA LEU A 15 -7.06 -6.40 0.57
C LEU A 15 -6.27 -5.09 0.72
N ALA A 16 -5.22 -5.06 1.56
CA ALA A 16 -4.35 -3.90 1.75
C ALA A 16 -3.67 -3.48 0.44
N SER A 17 -3.05 -4.43 -0.28
CA SER A 17 -2.44 -4.17 -1.59
C SER A 17 -3.46 -3.57 -2.54
N LYS A 18 -4.63 -4.20 -2.71
CA LYS A 18 -5.67 -3.70 -3.63
C LYS A 18 -6.15 -2.30 -3.26
N ALA A 19 -6.39 -2.01 -1.98
CA ALA A 19 -6.81 -0.70 -1.53
C ALA A 19 -5.77 0.38 -1.86
N VAL A 20 -4.49 0.13 -1.55
CA VAL A 20 -3.41 1.09 -1.82
C VAL A 20 -3.13 1.22 -3.32
N HIS A 21 -3.24 0.15 -4.11
CA HIS A 21 -3.16 0.22 -5.59
C HIS A 21 -4.28 1.10 -6.16
N SER A 22 -5.50 0.93 -5.64
CA SER A 22 -6.68 1.72 -6.01
C SER A 22 -6.47 3.21 -5.76
N LEU A 23 -5.82 3.56 -4.64
CA LEU A 23 -5.42 4.93 -4.31
C LEU A 23 -4.31 5.43 -5.23
N HIS A 24 -3.28 4.63 -5.49
CA HIS A 24 -2.21 4.99 -6.43
C HIS A 24 -2.77 5.33 -7.82
N SER A 25 -3.62 4.46 -8.39
CA SER A 25 -4.27 4.71 -9.68
C SER A 25 -5.16 5.95 -9.65
N HIS A 26 -5.79 6.27 -8.52
CA HIS A 26 -6.58 7.49 -8.38
C HIS A 26 -5.71 8.74 -8.49
N TYR A 27 -4.60 8.79 -7.76
CA TYR A 27 -3.69 9.92 -7.81
C TYR A 27 -2.98 10.03 -9.16
N ASP A 28 -2.61 8.92 -9.81
CA ASP A 28 -2.02 8.98 -11.15
C ASP A 28 -3.00 9.58 -12.19
N GLN A 29 -4.30 9.24 -12.09
CA GLN A 29 -5.34 9.86 -12.93
C GLN A 29 -5.52 11.35 -12.64
N GLN A 30 -5.52 11.75 -11.36
CA GLN A 30 -5.58 13.16 -10.99
C GLN A 30 -4.36 13.92 -11.52
N ARG A 31 -3.17 13.33 -11.43
CA ARG A 31 -1.94 13.92 -11.95
C ARG A 31 -2.03 14.18 -13.44
N GLN A 32 -2.49 13.20 -14.21
CA GLN A 32 -2.70 13.36 -15.66
C GLN A 32 -3.71 14.47 -15.97
N THR A 33 -4.74 14.62 -15.13
CA THR A 33 -5.73 15.69 -15.26
C THR A 33 -5.10 17.06 -14.98
N ALA A 34 -4.31 17.19 -13.91
CA ALA A 34 -3.58 18.42 -13.57
C ALA A 34 -2.60 18.84 -14.67
N VAL A 35 -1.79 17.89 -15.17
CA VAL A 35 -0.87 18.10 -16.29
C VAL A 35 -1.62 18.59 -17.55
N THR A 36 -2.76 17.96 -17.85
CA THR A 36 -3.57 18.36 -19.02
C THR A 36 -4.19 19.75 -18.85
N ALA A 37 -4.51 20.14 -17.61
CA ALA A 37 -5.04 21.45 -17.28
C ALA A 37 -3.95 22.55 -17.15
N GLY A 38 -2.67 22.18 -17.06
CA GLY A 38 -1.57 23.11 -16.78
C GLY A 38 -1.57 23.65 -15.35
N ASP A 39 -2.14 22.90 -14.40
CA ASP A 39 -2.22 23.29 -12.99
C ASP A 39 -1.02 22.71 -12.22
N GLU A 40 0.07 23.48 -12.18
CA GLU A 40 1.35 23.07 -11.58
C GLU A 40 1.25 22.90 -10.04
N ASP A 41 0.47 23.75 -9.37
CA ASP A 41 0.28 23.69 -7.92
C ASP A 41 -0.45 22.40 -7.53
N TRP A 42 -1.51 22.05 -8.27
CA TRP A 42 -2.23 20.80 -8.04
C TRP A 42 -1.39 19.57 -8.42
N GLU A 43 -0.63 19.62 -9.51
CA GLU A 43 0.30 18.53 -9.86
C GLU A 43 1.29 18.28 -8.71
N ALA A 44 1.89 19.33 -8.15
CA ALA A 44 2.85 19.20 -7.06
C ALA A 44 2.25 18.49 -5.83
N GLU A 45 1.05 18.88 -5.41
CA GLU A 45 0.32 18.22 -4.31
C GLU A 45 0.09 16.72 -4.60
N ILE A 46 -0.35 16.39 -5.82
CA ILE A 46 -0.60 14.99 -6.20
C ILE A 46 0.70 14.18 -6.24
N VAL A 47 1.80 14.76 -6.69
CA VAL A 47 3.11 14.09 -6.73
C VAL A 47 3.61 13.77 -5.33
N GLU A 48 3.41 14.65 -4.35
CA GLU A 48 3.73 14.37 -2.96
C GLU A 48 2.88 13.21 -2.41
N ASN A 49 1.58 13.20 -2.70
CA ASN A 49 0.69 12.11 -2.31
C ASN A 49 1.08 10.77 -2.97
N LEU A 50 1.43 10.77 -4.26
CA LEU A 50 1.93 9.58 -4.96
C LEU A 50 3.20 9.03 -4.32
N TYR A 51 4.13 9.92 -3.93
CA TYR A 51 5.36 9.50 -3.27
C TYR A 51 5.09 8.77 -1.94
N ASP A 52 4.18 9.31 -1.12
CA ASP A 52 3.78 8.68 0.14
C ASP A 52 3.10 7.31 -0.08
N VAL A 53 2.27 7.20 -1.11
CA VAL A 53 1.64 5.94 -1.52
C VAL A 53 2.69 4.93 -1.98
N GLU A 54 3.65 5.34 -2.81
CA GLU A 54 4.73 4.48 -3.29
C GLU A 54 5.66 3.99 -2.16
N LEU A 55 5.96 4.83 -1.17
CA LEU A 55 6.70 4.40 0.03
C LEU A 55 5.96 3.30 0.80
N THR A 56 4.64 3.37 0.84
CA THR A 56 3.80 2.36 1.49
C THR A 56 3.76 1.07 0.65
N LEU A 57 3.60 1.19 -0.68
CA LEU A 57 3.62 0.05 -1.62
C LEU A 57 4.95 -0.68 -1.62
N LYS A 58 6.08 0.03 -1.51
CA LYS A 58 7.42 -0.57 -1.49
C LYS A 58 7.58 -1.65 -0.42
N GLU A 59 6.88 -1.52 0.70
CA GLU A 59 6.92 -2.48 1.81
C GLU A 59 5.75 -3.49 1.75
N LEU A 60 4.55 -3.07 1.36
CA LEU A 60 3.37 -3.96 1.28
C LEU A 60 3.33 -4.85 0.02
N ASP A 61 3.62 -4.23 -1.12
CA ASP A 61 3.62 -4.86 -2.45
C ASP A 61 4.87 -4.46 -3.24
N PRO A 62 6.04 -5.00 -2.85
CA PRO A 62 7.32 -4.66 -3.48
C PRO A 62 7.37 -5.03 -4.97
N VAL A 63 6.54 -5.97 -5.43
CA VAL A 63 6.45 -6.36 -6.84
C VAL A 63 5.78 -5.26 -7.65
N TYR A 64 4.58 -4.84 -7.23
CA TYR A 64 3.86 -3.75 -7.89
C TYR A 64 4.66 -2.44 -7.86
N TRP A 65 5.24 -2.08 -6.71
CA TRP A 65 6.10 -0.89 -6.61
C TRP A 65 7.28 -0.94 -7.61
N LYS A 66 7.92 -2.11 -7.75
CA LYS A 66 9.05 -2.26 -8.68
C LYS A 66 8.62 -2.09 -10.13
N GLU A 67 7.46 -2.64 -10.52
CA GLU A 67 6.89 -2.44 -11.86
C GLU A 67 6.64 -0.95 -12.17
N LEU A 68 6.13 -0.17 -11.20
CA LEU A 68 5.93 1.26 -11.35
C LEU A 68 7.25 2.02 -11.57
N VAL A 69 8.26 1.72 -10.74
CA VAL A 69 9.58 2.35 -10.83
C VAL A 69 10.29 1.97 -12.13
N ASP A 70 10.23 0.71 -12.54
CA ASP A 70 10.85 0.23 -13.78
C ASP A 70 10.24 0.92 -14.99
N LYS A 71 8.91 0.99 -15.06
CA LYS A 71 8.22 1.71 -16.13
C LYS A 71 8.62 3.19 -16.22
N ARG A 72 8.87 3.85 -15.07
CA ARG A 72 9.33 5.24 -15.01
C ARG A 72 10.80 5.38 -15.41
N LEU A 73 11.64 4.41 -15.08
CA LEU A 73 13.07 4.44 -15.42
C LEU A 73 13.31 4.09 -16.89
N GLU A 74 12.51 3.18 -17.46
CA GLU A 74 12.54 2.86 -18.90
C GLU A 74 12.27 4.11 -19.74
N SER A 75 11.34 4.97 -19.33
CA SER A 75 11.03 6.21 -20.06
C SER A 75 12.12 7.29 -19.94
N THR A 76 13.02 7.20 -18.96
CA THR A 76 14.10 8.18 -18.72
C THR A 76 15.51 7.60 -18.91
N GLY A 77 15.65 6.36 -19.39
CA GLY A 77 16.94 5.68 -19.56
C GLY A 77 17.69 5.35 -18.26
N GLY A 78 16.96 5.26 -17.13
CA GLY A 78 17.54 4.99 -15.81
C GLY A 78 17.77 3.49 -15.54
N LEU A 79 18.61 3.18 -14.54
CA LEU A 79 18.88 1.82 -14.08
C LEU A 79 18.01 1.45 -12.87
N THR A 80 17.51 0.21 -12.86
CA THR A 80 16.60 -0.29 -11.81
C THR A 80 17.28 -0.38 -10.44
N SER A 81 16.54 -0.04 -9.38
CA SER A 81 17.12 0.09 -8.02
C SER A 81 17.34 -1.23 -7.28
N TRP A 82 16.65 -2.31 -7.67
CA TRP A 82 16.71 -3.61 -6.98
C TRP A 82 17.13 -4.72 -7.93
N THR A 83 18.05 -5.56 -7.46
CA THR A 83 18.41 -6.80 -8.15
C THR A 83 17.25 -7.80 -8.08
N ALA A 84 17.23 -8.79 -9.00
CA ALA A 84 16.25 -9.88 -8.98
C ALA A 84 16.24 -10.63 -7.64
N THR A 85 17.41 -10.80 -7.01
CA THR A 85 17.54 -11.44 -5.69
C THR A 85 16.89 -10.62 -4.58
N GLU A 86 17.08 -9.30 -4.57
CA GLU A 86 16.48 -8.43 -3.57
C GLU A 86 14.96 -8.37 -3.72
N LEU A 87 14.47 -8.30 -4.96
CA LEU A 87 13.05 -8.38 -5.24
C LEU A 87 12.46 -9.71 -4.79
N ALA A 88 13.08 -10.85 -5.14
CA ALA A 88 12.61 -12.17 -4.73
C ALA A 88 12.54 -12.32 -3.22
N ARG A 89 13.51 -11.77 -2.47
CA ARG A 89 13.53 -11.77 -1.00
C ARG A 89 12.34 -10.99 -0.42
N ARG A 90 12.04 -9.81 -0.98
CA ARG A 90 10.95 -8.93 -0.55
C ARG A 90 9.57 -9.45 -0.97
N ALA A 91 9.49 -10.10 -2.13
CA ALA A 91 8.25 -10.68 -2.66
C ALA A 91 7.77 -11.94 -1.92
N LYS A 92 8.62 -12.56 -1.07
CA LYS A 92 8.22 -13.71 -0.25
C LYS A 92 6.98 -13.39 0.57
N LEU A 93 5.95 -14.25 0.49
CA LEU A 93 4.67 -14.08 1.18
C LEU A 93 4.86 -13.77 2.68
N GLN A 94 5.69 -14.54 3.38
CA GLN A 94 5.94 -14.31 4.81
C GLN A 94 6.56 -12.94 5.10
N THR A 95 7.47 -12.46 4.23
CA THR A 95 8.06 -11.11 4.36
C THR A 95 6.98 -10.04 4.24
N ARG A 96 6.09 -10.17 3.25
CA ARG A 96 4.98 -9.23 3.02
C ARG A 96 3.95 -9.26 4.14
N ILE A 97 3.62 -10.44 4.66
CA ILE A 97 2.77 -10.59 5.85
C ILE A 97 3.40 -9.88 7.04
N ASN A 98 4.70 -10.07 7.28
CA ASN A 98 5.39 -9.38 8.36
C ASN A 98 5.38 -7.85 8.16
N ALA A 99 5.52 -7.38 6.92
CA ALA A 99 5.43 -5.96 6.58
C ALA A 99 4.04 -5.39 6.83
N LEU A 100 2.97 -6.12 6.46
CA LEU A 100 1.58 -5.76 6.77
C LEU A 100 1.36 -5.63 8.28
N LEU A 101 1.80 -6.62 9.05
CA LEU A 101 1.65 -6.58 10.51
C LEU A 101 2.48 -5.46 11.16
N ALA A 102 3.54 -5.02 10.48
CA ALA A 102 4.40 -3.91 10.86
C ALA A 102 4.07 -2.59 10.12
N ILE A 103 2.93 -2.50 9.42
CA ILE A 103 2.61 -1.37 8.51
C ILE A 103 2.61 -0.02 9.24
N GLY A 104 2.20 0.03 10.51
CA GLY A 104 2.29 1.25 11.34
C GLY A 104 3.71 1.73 11.64
N ARG A 105 4.76 1.00 11.25
CA ARG A 105 6.15 1.48 11.27
C ARG A 105 6.53 2.27 10.03
N ILE A 106 5.74 2.18 8.96
CA ILE A 106 5.93 2.96 7.74
C ILE A 106 5.40 4.38 8.03
N PRO A 107 6.26 5.42 8.01
CA PRO A 107 5.86 6.75 8.48
C PRO A 107 4.60 7.33 7.81
N LYS A 108 4.39 7.01 6.53
CA LYS A 108 3.29 7.52 5.71
C LYS A 108 2.06 6.62 5.68
N ALA A 109 2.16 5.38 6.15
CA ALA A 109 1.02 4.47 6.17
C ALA A 109 -0.13 4.95 7.06
N PHE A 110 0.18 5.73 8.11
CA PHE A 110 -0.82 6.39 8.96
C PHE A 110 -1.81 7.23 8.16
N TRP A 111 -1.36 7.89 7.09
CA TRP A 111 -2.20 8.73 6.22
C TRP A 111 -2.73 7.96 5.01
N VAL A 112 -1.86 7.18 4.37
CA VAL A 112 -2.16 6.45 3.14
C VAL A 112 -3.24 5.39 3.34
N VAL A 113 -3.17 4.61 4.43
CA VAL A 113 -4.08 3.48 4.62
C VAL A 113 -5.53 3.93 4.88
N PRO A 114 -5.81 4.87 5.81
CA PRO A 114 -7.17 5.36 5.99
C PRO A 114 -7.76 5.99 4.74
N GLU A 115 -6.95 6.70 3.95
CA GLU A 115 -7.40 7.28 2.70
C GLU A 115 -7.70 6.22 1.64
N ALA A 116 -6.83 5.22 1.50
CA ALA A 116 -7.04 4.10 0.60
C ALA A 116 -8.32 3.34 0.95
N VAL A 117 -8.56 3.10 2.25
CA VAL A 117 -9.79 2.47 2.75
C VAL A 117 -11.02 3.34 2.46
N LYS A 118 -10.95 4.65 2.70
CA LYS A 118 -12.05 5.58 2.40
C LYS A 118 -12.40 5.57 0.91
N LEU A 119 -11.40 5.61 0.04
CA LEU A 119 -11.60 5.52 -1.41
C LEU A 119 -12.17 4.16 -1.81
N TRP A 120 -11.64 3.08 -1.25
CA TRP A 120 -12.10 1.71 -1.51
C TRP A 120 -13.58 1.55 -1.14
N ARG A 121 -13.99 1.99 0.06
CA ARG A 121 -15.38 2.03 0.50
C ARG A 121 -16.27 2.85 -0.42
N LYS A 122 -15.83 4.05 -0.83
CA LYS A 122 -16.59 4.88 -1.78
C LYS A 122 -16.80 4.19 -3.13
N ARG A 123 -15.82 3.43 -3.61
CA ARG A 123 -15.91 2.66 -4.86
C ARG A 123 -16.75 1.37 -4.69
N GLY A 124 -16.72 0.78 -3.50
CA GLY A 124 -17.45 -0.45 -3.14
C GLY A 124 -18.89 -0.24 -2.63
N ALA A 125 -19.34 1.00 -2.41
CA ALA A 125 -20.67 1.37 -1.91
C ALA A 125 -21.87 0.94 -2.79
N GLY A 126 -21.65 0.08 -3.79
CA GLY A 126 -22.67 -0.59 -4.59
C GLY A 126 -22.75 -2.13 -4.41
N GLY A 127 -22.01 -2.74 -3.48
CA GLY A 127 -22.02 -4.20 -3.27
C GLY A 127 -21.95 -4.62 -1.79
N GLU A 128 -22.84 -5.55 -1.42
CA GLU A 128 -23.12 -6.09 -0.08
C GLU A 128 -22.00 -6.95 0.53
N ASP A 129 -20.81 -6.41 0.77
CA ASP A 129 -19.73 -7.19 1.41
C ASP A 129 -19.30 -6.57 2.75
N THR A 130 -20.17 -6.73 3.76
CA THR A 130 -19.96 -6.23 5.13
C THR A 130 -18.86 -6.99 5.88
N GLU A 131 -18.46 -8.17 5.42
CA GLU A 131 -17.34 -8.90 6.04
C GLU A 131 -16.06 -8.08 5.89
N ALA A 132 -15.73 -7.61 4.69
CA ALA A 132 -14.52 -6.84 4.39
C ALA A 132 -14.37 -5.53 5.21
N ASP A 133 -15.46 -4.97 5.75
CA ASP A 133 -15.39 -3.73 6.53
C ASP A 133 -14.61 -3.91 7.83
N ALA A 134 -14.69 -5.08 8.47
CA ALA A 134 -13.92 -5.38 9.67
C ALA A 134 -12.42 -5.50 9.37
N GLU A 135 -12.04 -6.10 8.24
CA GLU A 135 -10.65 -6.16 7.81
C GLU A 135 -10.12 -4.78 7.40
N LEU A 136 -10.94 -3.95 6.75
CA LEU A 136 -10.57 -2.56 6.42
C LEU A 136 -10.34 -1.72 7.70
N ASP A 137 -11.18 -1.88 8.72
CA ASP A 137 -10.96 -1.24 10.01
C ASP A 137 -9.72 -1.78 10.73
N LEU A 138 -9.43 -3.08 10.60
CA LEU A 138 -8.20 -3.67 11.11
C LEU A 138 -6.96 -3.09 10.40
N LEU A 139 -7.02 -2.82 9.09
CA LEU A 139 -5.92 -2.15 8.37
C LEU A 139 -5.65 -0.74 8.90
N ILE A 140 -6.70 0.04 9.15
CA ILE A 140 -6.59 1.37 9.78
C ILE A 140 -5.95 1.22 11.16
N PHE A 141 -6.45 0.29 11.98
CA PHE A 141 -5.89 0.07 13.30
C PHE A 141 -4.40 -0.27 13.26
N LEU A 142 -3.98 -1.14 12.34
CA LEU A 142 -2.57 -1.53 12.17
C LEU A 142 -1.69 -0.37 11.69
N SER A 143 -2.20 0.52 10.84
CA SER A 143 -1.45 1.70 10.37
C SER A 143 -1.30 2.77 11.45
N GLU A 144 -2.27 2.90 12.34
CA GLU A 144 -2.27 3.90 13.40
C GLU A 144 -1.45 3.50 14.64
N ASN A 145 -1.31 2.19 14.89
CA ASN A 145 -0.81 1.69 16.17
C ASN A 145 0.59 1.07 16.08
N ARG A 146 1.62 1.90 15.83
CA ARG A 146 3.04 1.48 15.73
C ARG A 146 3.51 0.55 16.86
N LYS A 147 3.14 0.83 18.13
CA LYS A 147 3.55 0.03 19.30
C LYS A 147 2.79 -1.30 19.43
N ARG A 148 1.57 -1.40 18.89
CA ARG A 148 0.75 -2.63 18.95
C ARG A 148 0.96 -3.50 17.71
N ALA A 149 1.34 -2.93 16.57
CA ALA A 149 1.86 -3.67 15.41
C ALA A 149 2.99 -4.65 15.81
N GLU A 150 3.84 -4.27 16.78
CA GLU A 150 4.90 -5.13 17.31
C GLU A 150 4.38 -6.36 18.07
N LEU A 151 3.16 -6.30 18.63
CA LEU A 151 2.53 -7.45 19.31
C LEU A 151 2.08 -8.53 18.33
N PHE A 152 1.98 -8.21 17.04
CA PHE A 152 1.59 -9.13 15.98
C PHE A 152 2.80 -9.64 15.17
N CYS A 153 4.01 -9.08 15.38
CA CYS A 153 5.22 -9.68 14.83
C CYS A 153 5.51 -11.01 15.58
N PRO A 154 5.72 -12.12 14.87
CA PRO A 154 6.15 -13.35 15.53
C PRO A 154 7.48 -13.11 16.26
N VAL A 155 7.55 -13.53 17.52
CA VAL A 155 8.80 -13.56 18.28
C VAL A 155 9.69 -14.59 17.58
N THR A 156 10.76 -14.14 16.94
CA THR A 156 11.84 -15.03 16.50
C THR A 156 12.50 -15.56 17.77
N VAL A 157 12.18 -16.80 18.13
CA VAL A 157 12.92 -17.62 19.09
C VAL A 157 13.96 -18.42 18.32
#